data_AF-A0A7V7X1D2-F1
#
_entry.id   AF-A0A7V7X1D2-F1
#
_cell.length_a   1.000
_cell.length_b   1.000
_cell.length_c   1.000
_cell.angle_alpha   90.00
_cell.angle_beta   90.00
_cell.angle_gamma   90.00
#
_symmetry.space_group_name_H-M   'P 1'
#
loop_
_entity.id
_entity.type
_entity.pdbx_description
1 polymer ?
#
loop_
_entity_poly.entity_id
_entity_poly.type
_entity_poly.pdbx_seq_one_letter_code
_entity_poly.pdbx_strand_id
1 'polypeptide(L)' 'MRQYFVYMMSNKNNRVLYSGITNNVMRRGFEH' A
#
# COMPACT_ATOMS: atom_id res chain seq x y z
N MET A 1 18.00 -8.54 7.96
CA MET A 1 17.55 -8.36 6.55
C MET A 1 16.41 -7.36 6.52
N ARG A 2 16.29 -6.54 5.48
CA ARG A 2 15.15 -5.63 5.30
C ARG A 2 14.10 -6.31 4.42
N GLN A 3 12.86 -6.37 4.89
CA GLN A 3 11.73 -6.89 4.11
C GLN A 3 11.06 -5.75 3.34
N TYR A 4 10.71 -6.01 2.08
CA TYR A 4 9.99 -5.09 1.23
C TYR A 4 8.82 -5.82 0.59
N PHE A 5 7.69 -5.14 0.46
CA PHE A 5 6.45 -5.67 -0.07
C PHE A 5 6.05 -4.83 -1.27
N VAL A 6 5.68 -5.51 -2.36
CA VAL A 6 4.90 -4.92 -3.44
C VAL A 6 3.43 -5.06 -3.05
N TYR A 7 2.67 -3.97 -3.09
CA TYR A 7 1.27 -3.97 -2.69
C TYR A 7 0.37 -3.31 -3.74
N MET A 8 -0.91 -3.70 -3.69
CA MET A 8 -2.01 -3.06 -4.40
C MET A 8 -3.06 -2.62 -3.37
N MET A 9 -3.53 -1.39 -3.48
CA MET A 9 -4.54 -0.78 -2.60
C MET A 9 -5.57 -0.05 -3.46
N SER A 10 -6.82 -0.07 -3.04
CA SER A 10 -7.87 0.72 -3.70
C SER A 10 -8.47 1.75 -2.75
N ASN A 11 -8.97 2.87 -3.29
CA ASN A 11 -9.76 3.80 -2.51
C ASN A 11 -11.09 3.18 -2.04
N LYS A 12 -11.76 3.80 -1.06
CA LYS A 12 -13.02 3.31 -0.47
C LYS A 12 -14.13 3.04 -1.50
N ASN A 13 -14.12 3.76 -2.61
CA ASN A 13 -15.12 3.63 -3.67
C ASN A 13 -14.74 2.57 -4.72
N ASN A 14 -13.62 1.86 -4.55
CA ASN A 14 -13.10 0.87 -5.48
C ASN A 14 -12.88 1.38 -6.92
N ARG A 15 -12.66 2.69 -7.08
CA ARG A 15 -12.51 3.34 -8.40
C ARG A 15 -11.07 3.67 -8.77
N VAL A 16 -10.17 3.72 -7.79
CA VAL A 16 -8.77 4.08 -8.02
C VAL A 16 -7.89 3.04 -7.36
N LEU A 17 -7.06 2.39 -8.16
CA LEU A 17 -6.06 1.42 -7.74
C LEU A 17 -4.68 2.09 -7.65
N TYR A 18 -4.00 1.86 -6.54
CA TYR A 18 -2.61 2.26 -6.30
C TYR A 18 -1.74 1.02 -6.21
N SER A 19 -0.57 1.06 -6.85
CA SER A 19 0.47 0.04 -6.72
C SER A 19 1.75 0.68 -6.20
N GLY A 20 2.45 0.03 -5.27
CA GLY A 20 3.68 0.58 -4.73
C GLY A 20 4.53 -0.43 -3.97
N ILE A 21 5.67 0.04 -3.47
CA ILE A 21 6.61 -0.75 -2.67
C ILE A 21 6.80 -0.08 -1.32
N THR A 22 6.80 -0.86 -0.23
CA THR A 22 7.07 -0.38 1.12
C THR A 22 7.66 -1.48 1.99
N ASN A 23 8.41 -1.12 3.02
CA ASN A 23 8.82 -2.03 4.08
C ASN A 23 7.77 -2.15 5.21
N ASN A 24 6.71 -1.34 5.17
CA ASN A 24 5.62 -1.36 6.14
C ASN A 24 4.29 -0.98 5.47
N VAL A 25 3.45 -1.98 5.18
CA VAL A 25 2.14 -1.80 4.50
C VAL A 25 1.12 -1.15 5.43
N MET A 26 1.12 -1.51 6.72
CA MET A 26 0.17 -0.97 7.70
C MET A 26 0.33 0.54 7.86
N ARG A 27 1.57 1.03 8.03
CA ARG A 27 1.84 2.47 8.12
C ARG A 27 1.39 3.20 6.86
N ARG A 28 1.67 2.62 5.69
CA ARG A 28 1.30 3.20 4.40
C ARG A 28 -0.22 3.27 4.20
N GLY A 29 -0.97 2.33 4.77
CA GLY A 29 -2.44 2.36 4.79
C GLY A 29 -3.05 3.39 5.75
N PHE A 30 -2.31 3.86 6.76
CA PHE A 30 -2.74 5.00 7.59
C PHE A 30 -2.36 6.34 6.96
N GLU A 31 -1.28 6.39 6.18
CA GLU A 31 -0.83 7.58 5.44
C GLU A 31 -1.73 7.89 4.22
N HIS A 32 -2.46 6.90 3.69
CA HIS A 32 -3.37 7.01 2.53
C HIS A 32 -4.84 7.02 2.94
#